data_AF-A0A366R3R5-F1
#
_entry.id   AF-A0A366R3R5-F1
#
_cell.length_a   1.000
_cell.length_b   1.000
_cell.length_c   1.000
_cell.angle_alpha   90.00
_cell.angle_beta   90.00
_cell.angle_gamma   90.00
#
_symmetry.space_group_name_H-M   'P 1'
#
loop_
_entity.id
_entity.type
_entity.pdbx_description
1 polymer ?
#
loop_
_entity_poly.entity_id
_entity_poly.type
_entity_poly.pdbx_seq_one_letter_code
_entity_poly.pdbx_strand_id
1 'polypeptide(L)'
;MPQARKRKASSMERNDPKDTPPKKAARARKPAATTTQRKGKAAANNSTTTRGKPQQGNEAKKNIQKQADDLIKLIDEGIQTRTPRLDRNAIMKEFPSGLATVLPWMHSTPASAKKIPNYSQLMLKALDNLRSHVDAYETLVKKDTGIEVPNWMRWRQDAKDMEDLSECSLEMVTQIINHIVMPHMYELPTEPEETESGVEEVAWEFIKEVLPETSDDVWGNLAQGHLKAFTELLKLLPKEVEKEEEDLDQAAKMGALKYVEELQKKKQSDVVAFLLRVRCWELRQLNVIHRASRPSRLDKARRLGYKAKQGYVIYRVRVRRGGRKRPAPKGATYGKPTNQGINQLKYQRSLKATAEERVGRRCANLRVLNSYWINQDSTYKYYEVILVDPQHKAIRIDPRINWIVNPVHKHREARGLTATGKKSRGLNKGHRYNKTKAGRRKTWKRHNTLSLWRYR
;
A
#
# COMPACT_ATOMS: atom_id res chain seq x y z
N MET A 1 -5.09 54.14 -34.64
CA MET A 1 -4.71 54.41 -33.24
C MET A 1 -5.93 54.94 -32.50
N PRO A 2 -6.41 54.20 -31.48
CA PRO A 2 -6.49 54.79 -30.15
C PRO A 2 -5.92 53.85 -29.06
N GLN A 3 -5.46 54.48 -27.99
CA GLN A 3 -4.49 53.98 -27.02
C GLN A 3 -5.02 52.90 -26.06
N ALA A 4 -4.11 51.95 -25.78
CA ALA A 4 -4.28 50.83 -24.86
C ALA A 4 -4.27 51.27 -23.39
N ARG A 5 -5.27 50.81 -22.62
CA ARG A 5 -5.34 50.98 -21.16
C ARG A 5 -4.68 49.78 -20.47
N LYS A 6 -3.48 49.99 -19.93
CA LYS A 6 -2.68 49.03 -19.14
C LYS A 6 -3.49 48.48 -17.95
N ARG A 7 -3.54 47.16 -17.79
CA ARG A 7 -3.98 46.48 -16.55
C ARG A 7 -2.78 45.86 -15.84
N LYS A 8 -2.68 46.18 -14.54
CA LYS A 8 -1.65 45.76 -13.58
C LYS A 8 -1.54 44.23 -13.48
N ALA A 9 -0.31 43.74 -13.49
CA ALA A 9 0.05 42.40 -13.06
C ALA A 9 0.16 42.38 -11.53
N SER A 10 -0.45 41.38 -10.86
CA SER A 10 -0.24 41.13 -9.43
C SER A 10 0.20 39.68 -9.21
N SER A 11 1.46 39.57 -8.77
CA SER A 11 2.06 38.58 -7.87
C SER A 11 1.78 37.09 -8.08
N MET A 12 2.84 36.42 -8.53
CA MET A 12 3.14 35.00 -8.33
C MET A 12 2.94 34.59 -6.86
N GLU A 13 2.18 33.52 -6.63
CA GLU A 13 2.09 32.84 -5.34
C GLU A 13 3.06 31.64 -5.38
N ARG A 14 4.08 31.70 -4.51
CA ARG A 14 5.12 30.67 -4.33
C ARG A 14 4.52 29.48 -3.57
N ASN A 15 4.96 28.29 -3.94
CA ASN A 15 4.74 27.05 -3.18
C ASN A 15 5.78 26.96 -2.06
N ASP A 16 5.35 26.91 -0.79
CA ASP A 16 6.16 26.41 0.32
C ASP A 16 5.42 25.27 1.03
N PRO A 17 6.08 24.14 1.36
CA PRO A 17 5.42 22.98 1.96
C PRO A 17 5.83 22.80 3.43
N LYS A 18 5.15 23.45 4.38
CA LYS A 18 5.20 23.07 5.81
C LYS A 18 3.88 23.43 6.52
N ASP A 19 2.97 22.47 6.60
CA ASP A 19 1.84 22.50 7.55
C ASP A 19 1.93 21.25 8.45
N THR A 20 2.36 21.46 9.69
CA THR A 20 2.27 20.49 10.80
C THR A 20 0.88 20.54 11.45
N PRO A 21 0.34 19.41 11.96
CA PRO A 21 -0.99 19.35 12.58
C PRO A 21 -1.00 19.96 14.00
N PRO A 22 -2.17 20.40 14.52
CA PRO A 22 -2.24 21.15 15.78
C PRO A 22 -2.10 20.23 17.01
N LYS A 23 -1.27 20.64 17.98
CA LYS A 23 -1.15 20.02 19.31
C LYS A 23 -2.23 20.53 20.26
N LYS A 24 -2.74 19.61 21.09
CA LYS A 24 -3.74 19.82 22.14
C LYS A 24 -3.25 20.79 23.23
N ALA A 25 -4.18 21.62 23.73
CA ALA A 25 -3.96 22.59 24.79
C ALA A 25 -3.76 21.91 26.16
N ALA A 26 -2.76 22.38 26.92
CA ALA A 26 -2.63 22.12 28.36
C ALA A 26 -2.55 23.45 29.13
N ARG A 27 -3.47 23.51 30.09
CA ARG A 27 -3.79 24.46 31.16
C ARG A 27 -2.63 25.24 31.80
N ALA A 28 -2.85 26.54 32.04
CA ALA A 28 -1.99 27.44 32.80
C ALA A 28 -2.46 27.62 34.27
N ARG A 29 -1.50 27.87 35.19
CA ARG A 29 -1.60 28.60 36.48
C ARG A 29 -0.24 28.47 37.20
N LYS A 30 0.36 29.44 37.93
CA LYS A 30 0.35 30.90 38.10
C LYS A 30 1.61 31.22 38.98
N PRO A 31 2.17 32.44 38.98
CA PRO A 31 3.40 32.78 39.71
C PRO A 31 3.12 33.44 41.07
N ALA A 32 4.09 33.43 42.00
CA ALA A 32 4.13 34.34 43.13
C ALA A 32 5.57 34.56 43.63
N ALA A 33 5.87 35.80 43.98
CA ALA A 33 7.14 36.27 44.50
C ALA A 33 6.96 36.85 45.93
N THR A 34 8.03 36.71 46.72
CA THR A 34 8.60 37.67 47.70
C THR A 34 7.99 37.96 49.08
N THR A 35 8.84 37.71 50.09
CA THR A 35 9.27 38.61 51.21
C THR A 35 8.61 38.48 52.58
N THR A 36 9.44 38.25 53.61
CA THR A 36 9.43 39.03 54.86
C THR A 36 10.77 38.92 55.60
N GLN A 37 11.36 40.07 55.94
CA GLN A 37 12.51 40.25 56.85
C GLN A 37 12.02 40.44 58.29
N ARG A 38 12.86 40.14 59.30
CA ARG A 38 13.12 41.05 60.44
C ARG A 38 14.30 40.63 61.35
N LYS A 39 15.26 41.58 61.46
CA LYS A 39 16.00 42.13 62.64
C LYS A 39 16.61 41.17 63.69
N GLY A 40 17.82 41.35 64.24
CA GLY A 40 18.87 42.38 64.15
C GLY A 40 19.89 42.23 65.29
N LYS A 41 21.17 42.58 65.10
CA LYS A 41 21.93 43.59 65.86
C LYS A 41 23.32 43.85 65.21
N ALA A 42 23.59 45.12 64.92
CA ALA A 42 24.92 45.72 64.68
C ALA A 42 25.47 46.25 66.05
N ALA A 43 26.70 46.72 66.29
CA ALA A 43 27.75 47.36 65.49
C ALA A 43 29.08 47.27 66.29
N ALA A 44 30.25 47.02 65.66
CA ALA A 44 31.24 47.98 65.15
C ALA A 44 32.38 48.33 66.14
N ASN A 45 33.64 48.06 65.74
CA ASN A 45 34.61 49.11 65.41
C ASN A 45 35.97 48.58 64.92
N ASN A 46 36.38 49.15 63.78
CA ASN A 46 37.70 49.67 63.42
C ASN A 46 38.98 48.82 63.36
N SER A 47 39.54 48.84 62.15
CA SER A 47 40.89 49.33 61.80
C SER A 47 42.01 48.32 61.51
N THR A 48 42.52 48.46 60.27
CA THR A 48 43.92 48.45 59.82
C THR A 48 44.85 47.24 60.05
N THR A 49 45.40 46.82 58.90
CA THR A 49 46.80 46.43 58.64
C THR A 49 47.38 45.13 59.22
N THR A 50 47.75 44.28 58.26
CA THR A 50 48.98 43.48 58.15
C THR A 50 49.16 42.19 58.94
N ARG A 51 49.37 41.13 58.14
CA ARG A 51 50.17 39.91 58.36
C ARG A 51 49.62 38.86 59.35
N GLY A 52 49.19 37.71 58.80
CA GLY A 52 49.06 36.49 59.59
C GLY A 52 48.32 35.30 58.94
N LYS A 53 49.08 34.44 58.25
CA LYS A 53 48.93 32.97 58.06
C LYS A 53 47.85 32.37 57.12
N PRO A 54 48.21 31.32 56.33
CA PRO A 54 47.29 30.53 55.51
C PRO A 54 46.78 29.31 56.29
N GLN A 55 45.65 29.42 57.00
CA GLN A 55 45.07 28.24 57.67
C GLN A 55 43.60 27.94 57.32
N GLN A 56 42.82 28.87 56.75
CA GLN A 56 41.40 28.62 56.44
C GLN A 56 41.11 27.90 55.10
N GLY A 57 42.04 27.94 54.13
CA GLY A 57 41.82 27.27 52.83
C GLY A 57 41.87 25.74 52.89
N ASN A 58 42.67 25.18 53.81
CA ASN A 58 42.80 23.74 53.97
C ASN A 58 41.60 23.11 54.69
N GLU A 59 40.95 23.85 55.59
CA GLU A 59 39.73 23.41 56.27
C GLU A 59 38.53 23.37 55.34
N ALA A 60 38.39 24.39 54.48
CA ALA A 60 37.35 24.42 53.44
C ALA A 60 37.55 23.28 52.41
N LYS A 61 38.81 23.05 51.98
CA LYS A 61 39.14 21.91 51.11
C LYS A 61 38.83 20.57 51.78
N LYS A 62 39.19 20.39 53.05
CA LYS A 62 38.86 19.17 53.81
C LYS A 62 37.36 18.96 53.96
N ASN A 63 36.57 20.02 54.15
CA ASN A 63 35.11 19.91 54.22
C ASN A 63 34.49 19.56 52.86
N ILE A 64 34.97 20.14 51.77
CA ILE A 64 34.52 19.77 50.41
C ILE A 64 34.91 18.33 50.09
N GLN A 65 36.12 17.92 50.48
CA GLN A 65 36.59 16.54 50.34
C GLN A 65 35.68 15.58 51.12
N LYS A 66 35.36 15.92 52.37
CA LYS A 66 34.51 15.12 53.24
C LYS A 66 33.07 15.03 52.70
N GLN A 67 32.53 16.12 52.17
CA GLN A 67 31.21 16.12 51.51
C GLN A 67 31.21 15.30 50.21
N ALA A 68 32.31 15.35 49.44
CA ALA A 68 32.49 14.50 48.26
C ALA A 68 32.61 13.02 48.64
N ASP A 69 33.36 12.70 49.70
CA ASP A 69 33.51 11.35 50.23
C ASP A 69 32.18 10.81 50.79
N ASP A 70 31.40 11.65 51.48
CA ASP A 70 30.07 11.30 51.97
C ASP A 70 29.08 11.12 50.81
N LEU A 71 29.18 11.91 49.73
CA LEU A 71 28.40 11.71 48.51
C LEU A 71 28.78 10.40 47.80
N ILE A 72 30.08 10.07 47.73
CA ILE A 72 30.57 8.81 47.19
C ILE A 72 30.03 7.63 48.01
N LYS A 73 30.05 7.73 49.34
CA LYS A 73 29.43 6.72 50.22
C LYS A 73 27.92 6.58 49.98
N LEU A 74 27.19 7.69 49.81
CA LEU A 74 25.76 7.68 49.54
C LEU A 74 25.44 7.05 48.17
N ILE A 75 26.31 7.27 47.18
CA ILE A 75 26.23 6.63 45.86
C ILE A 75 26.55 5.14 45.97
N ASP A 76 27.59 4.76 46.73
CA ASP A 76 27.96 3.36 46.94
C ASP A 76 26.88 2.59 47.74
N GLU A 77 26.29 3.19 48.78
CA GLU A 77 25.14 2.65 49.51
C GLU A 77 23.89 2.56 48.61
N GLY A 78 23.70 3.55 47.73
CA GLY A 78 22.63 3.55 46.71
C GLY A 78 22.80 2.45 45.65
N ILE A 79 24.05 2.12 45.27
CA ILE A 79 24.39 1.03 44.35
C ILE A 79 24.18 -0.33 45.03
N GLN A 80 24.49 -0.45 46.32
CA GLN A 80 24.27 -1.69 47.08
C GLN A 80 22.79 -1.96 47.37
N THR A 81 21.98 -0.93 47.59
CA THR A 81 20.54 -1.07 47.93
C THR A 81 19.63 -1.23 46.69
N ARG A 82 20.09 -0.84 45.49
CA ARG A 82 19.39 -1.03 44.21
C ARG A 82 20.00 -2.17 43.39
N THR A 83 20.09 -3.37 43.95
CA THR A 83 20.23 -4.56 43.11
C THR A 83 18.85 -4.99 42.60
N PRO A 84 18.52 -4.86 41.30
CA PRO A 84 17.41 -5.63 40.75
C PRO A 84 17.78 -7.11 40.87
N ARG A 85 16.98 -7.90 41.58
CA ARG A 85 17.07 -9.36 41.49
C ARG A 85 16.62 -9.74 40.08
N LEU A 86 17.58 -9.91 39.18
CA LEU A 86 17.34 -10.53 37.88
C LEU A 86 16.94 -11.98 38.14
N ASP A 87 15.74 -12.36 37.71
CA ASP A 87 15.27 -13.74 37.77
C ASP A 87 16.04 -14.56 36.73
N ARG A 88 17.13 -15.19 37.20
CA ARG A 88 18.05 -15.98 36.38
C ARG A 88 17.32 -17.09 35.64
N ASN A 89 16.21 -17.59 36.18
CA ASN A 89 15.41 -18.66 35.59
C ASN A 89 14.53 -18.16 34.43
N ALA A 90 14.08 -16.91 34.48
CA ALA A 90 13.35 -16.29 33.37
C ALA A 90 14.26 -16.05 32.16
N ILE A 91 15.50 -15.61 32.42
CA ILE A 91 16.50 -15.31 31.38
C ILE A 91 16.99 -16.60 30.69
N MET A 92 17.21 -17.69 31.46
CA MET A 92 17.60 -18.99 30.91
C MET A 92 16.55 -19.62 30.00
N LYS A 93 15.28 -19.19 30.11
CA LYS A 93 14.17 -19.69 29.30
C LYS A 93 14.09 -19.05 27.92
N GLU A 94 14.72 -17.89 27.72
CA GLU A 94 14.67 -17.13 26.46
C GLU A 94 15.87 -17.39 25.54
N PHE A 95 16.92 -18.09 26.01
CA PHE A 95 18.14 -18.34 25.22
C PHE A 95 18.20 -19.76 24.63
N PRO A 96 18.57 -19.92 23.35
CA PRO A 96 18.83 -21.22 22.73
C PRO A 96 19.95 -21.99 23.44
N SER A 97 19.79 -23.31 23.60
CA SER A 97 20.72 -24.21 24.31
C SER A 97 22.16 -24.20 23.77
N GLY A 98 22.36 -23.86 22.49
CA GLY A 98 23.68 -23.79 21.85
C GLY A 98 24.57 -22.62 22.29
N LEU A 99 24.02 -21.59 22.95
CA LEU A 99 24.80 -20.42 23.41
C LEU A 99 25.50 -20.66 24.76
N ALA A 100 25.12 -21.71 25.49
CA ALA A 100 25.72 -22.05 26.79
C ALA A 100 27.22 -22.35 26.67
N THR A 101 27.63 -22.99 25.59
CA THR A 101 29.02 -23.38 25.30
C THR A 101 29.96 -22.18 25.10
N VAL A 102 29.41 -21.01 24.75
CA VAL A 102 30.16 -19.80 24.39
C VAL A 102 30.23 -18.80 25.57
N LEU A 103 29.45 -19.01 26.63
CA LEU A 103 29.33 -18.09 27.76
C LEU A 103 29.76 -18.77 29.09
N PRO A 104 31.05 -18.71 29.48
CA PRO A 104 31.60 -19.45 30.61
C PRO A 104 30.97 -19.18 31.98
N TRP A 105 30.25 -18.07 32.15
CA TRP A 105 29.55 -17.71 33.41
C TRP A 105 28.19 -18.42 33.58
N MET A 106 27.70 -19.12 32.56
CA MET A 106 26.49 -19.93 32.64
C MET A 106 26.72 -21.27 33.37
N HIS A 107 27.98 -21.69 33.54
CA HIS A 107 28.36 -22.94 34.20
C HIS A 107 28.85 -22.80 35.64
N SER A 108 28.95 -21.58 36.19
CA SER A 108 29.46 -21.40 37.55
C SER A 108 28.40 -21.75 38.61
N THR A 109 28.56 -22.93 39.21
CA THR A 109 27.83 -23.38 40.40
C THR A 109 28.06 -22.45 41.59
N PRO A 110 27.04 -22.22 42.44
CA PRO A 110 27.02 -21.17 43.48
C PRO A 110 27.86 -21.50 44.74
N ALA A 111 28.92 -22.31 44.63
CA ALA A 111 29.72 -22.74 45.77
C ALA A 111 30.91 -21.82 46.10
N SER A 112 31.23 -20.82 45.28
CA SER A 112 32.30 -19.84 45.55
C SER A 112 31.76 -18.41 45.57
N ALA A 113 30.84 -18.15 46.51
CA ALA A 113 30.23 -16.83 46.72
C ALA A 113 30.97 -16.03 47.81
N LYS A 114 32.29 -15.89 47.70
CA LYS A 114 33.06 -14.93 48.52
C LYS A 114 33.98 -14.13 47.58
N LYS A 115 33.57 -12.87 47.32
CA LYS A 115 34.07 -11.90 46.32
C LYS A 115 33.45 -12.04 44.92
N ILE A 116 32.20 -11.60 44.80
CA ILE A 116 31.59 -11.31 43.49
C ILE A 116 32.25 -10.00 42.99
N PRO A 117 32.99 -10.00 41.86
CA PRO A 117 33.52 -8.78 41.29
C PRO A 117 32.37 -7.87 40.85
N ASN A 118 32.56 -6.55 40.97
CA ASN A 118 31.56 -5.56 40.57
C ASN A 118 31.12 -5.81 39.12
N TYR A 119 29.83 -5.63 38.81
CA TYR A 119 29.27 -5.88 37.46
C TYR A 119 30.06 -5.15 36.35
N SER A 120 30.59 -3.97 36.65
CA SER A 120 31.48 -3.21 35.76
C SER A 120 32.81 -3.93 35.46
N GLN A 121 33.39 -4.63 36.43
CA GLN A 121 34.61 -5.43 36.24
C GLN A 121 34.33 -6.69 35.42
N LEU A 122 33.15 -7.30 35.58
CA LEU A 122 32.72 -8.42 34.73
C LEU A 122 32.51 -7.99 33.28
N MET A 123 31.93 -6.81 33.05
CA MET A 123 31.76 -6.23 31.71
C MET A 123 33.10 -5.91 31.04
N LEU A 124 34.05 -5.32 31.77
CA LEU A 124 35.40 -5.06 31.25
C LEU A 124 36.14 -6.37 30.89
N LYS A 125 36.04 -7.38 31.77
CA LYS A 125 36.64 -8.69 31.51
C LYS A 125 35.99 -9.41 30.32
N ALA A 126 34.68 -9.25 30.12
CA ALA A 126 33.99 -9.78 28.95
C ALA A 126 34.42 -9.09 27.65
N LEU A 127 34.64 -7.76 27.68
CA LEU A 127 35.18 -7.02 26.55
C LEU A 127 36.61 -7.45 26.18
N ASP A 128 37.47 -7.64 27.19
CA ASP A 128 38.84 -8.11 26.96
C ASP A 128 38.88 -9.53 26.37
N ASN A 129 37.99 -10.41 26.84
CA ASN A 129 37.85 -11.75 26.26
C ASN A 129 37.36 -11.70 24.82
N LEU A 130 36.38 -10.84 24.51
CA LEU A 130 35.87 -10.70 23.16
C LEU A 130 36.95 -10.18 22.21
N ARG A 131 37.78 -9.25 22.70
CA ARG A 131 38.93 -8.74 21.96
C ARG A 131 39.97 -9.83 21.68
N SER A 132 40.30 -10.67 22.67
CA SER A 132 41.24 -11.79 22.44
C SER A 132 40.69 -12.84 21.49
N HIS A 133 39.38 -13.10 21.50
CA HIS A 133 38.73 -13.99 20.54
C HIS A 133 38.77 -13.43 19.11
N VAL A 134 38.60 -12.11 18.95
CA VAL A 134 38.73 -11.45 17.64
C VAL A 134 40.17 -11.54 17.14
N ASP A 135 41.18 -11.31 18.00
CA ASP A 135 42.58 -11.44 17.63
C ASP A 135 42.95 -12.91 17.28
N ALA A 136 42.40 -13.88 18.01
CA ALA A 136 42.55 -15.30 17.70
C ALA A 136 41.90 -15.69 16.37
N TYR A 137 40.74 -15.11 16.05
CA TYR A 137 40.10 -15.30 14.76
C TYR A 137 40.92 -14.68 13.62
N GLU A 138 41.42 -13.45 13.79
CA GLU A 138 42.27 -12.80 12.78
C GLU A 138 43.56 -13.58 12.51
N THR A 139 44.16 -14.17 13.55
CA THR A 139 45.35 -15.01 13.39
C THR A 139 45.04 -16.35 12.73
N LEU A 140 43.85 -16.93 12.97
CA LEU A 140 43.36 -18.11 12.25
C LEU A 140 43.10 -17.81 10.77
N VAL A 141 42.47 -16.68 10.44
CA VAL A 141 42.19 -16.26 9.06
C VAL A 141 43.48 -15.99 8.28
N LYS A 142 44.54 -15.52 8.96
CA LYS A 142 45.85 -15.27 8.34
C LYS A 142 46.70 -16.54 8.17
N LYS A 143 46.29 -17.69 8.72
CA LYS A 143 46.96 -18.98 8.47
C LYS A 143 46.47 -19.54 7.14
N ASP A 144 47.41 -19.82 6.25
CA ASP A 144 47.14 -20.50 4.99
C ASP A 144 46.57 -21.90 5.26
N THR A 145 45.41 -22.21 4.70
CA THR A 145 44.64 -23.43 5.02
C THR A 145 45.21 -24.68 4.33
N GLY A 146 46.26 -24.53 3.51
CA GLY A 146 46.87 -25.63 2.77
C GLY A 146 45.93 -26.25 1.73
N ILE A 147 44.83 -25.58 1.40
CA ILE A 147 43.87 -26.02 0.39
C ILE A 147 44.38 -25.54 -0.97
N GLU A 148 44.99 -26.43 -1.74
CA GLU A 148 45.32 -26.16 -3.13
C GLU A 148 44.02 -26.04 -3.96
N VAL A 149 43.98 -25.07 -4.87
CA VAL A 149 42.83 -24.83 -5.74
C VAL A 149 42.63 -26.07 -6.63
N PRO A 150 41.44 -26.70 -6.63
CA PRO A 150 41.20 -27.87 -7.47
C PRO A 150 41.39 -27.50 -8.95
N ASN A 151 42.07 -28.38 -9.69
CA ASN A 151 42.29 -28.25 -11.14
C ASN A 151 40.96 -27.93 -11.85
N TRP A 152 40.95 -27.00 -12.82
CA TRP A 152 39.74 -26.46 -13.45
C TRP A 152 38.78 -27.52 -14.02
N MET A 153 39.29 -28.72 -14.34
CA MET A 153 38.50 -29.88 -14.76
C MET A 153 37.60 -30.45 -13.66
N ARG A 154 38.01 -30.42 -12.37
CA ARG A 154 37.18 -30.87 -11.24
C ARG A 154 35.95 -29.98 -11.04
N TRP A 155 36.11 -28.66 -11.18
CA TRP A 155 34.97 -27.73 -11.08
C TRP A 155 33.91 -27.94 -12.16
N ARG A 156 34.29 -28.42 -13.34
CA ARG A 156 33.31 -28.78 -14.39
C ARG A 156 32.60 -30.09 -14.07
N GLN A 157 33.30 -31.03 -13.44
CA GLN A 157 32.69 -32.28 -12.99
C GLN A 157 31.74 -32.00 -11.81
N ASP A 158 32.18 -31.26 -10.79
CA ASP A 158 31.35 -30.89 -9.64
C ASP A 158 30.10 -30.09 -10.05
N ALA A 159 30.23 -29.20 -11.04
CA ALA A 159 29.08 -28.47 -11.58
C ALA A 159 28.08 -29.41 -12.27
N LYS A 160 28.58 -30.42 -12.97
CA LYS A 160 27.76 -31.43 -13.63
C LYS A 160 27.10 -32.36 -12.61
N ASP A 161 27.84 -32.83 -11.61
CA ASP A 161 27.34 -33.71 -10.55
C ASP A 161 26.25 -32.98 -9.73
N MET A 162 26.37 -31.66 -9.53
CA MET A 162 25.33 -30.84 -8.89
C MET A 162 24.08 -30.62 -9.77
N GLU A 163 24.25 -30.52 -11.09
CA GLU A 163 23.13 -30.48 -12.03
C GLU A 163 22.40 -31.83 -12.04
N ASP A 164 23.15 -32.93 -12.17
CA ASP A 164 22.64 -34.31 -12.15
C ASP A 164 21.93 -34.61 -10.81
N LEU A 165 22.49 -34.18 -9.66
CA LEU A 165 21.86 -34.28 -8.34
C LEU A 165 20.51 -33.58 -8.29
N SER A 166 20.43 -32.40 -8.89
CA SER A 166 19.21 -31.59 -8.90
C SER A 166 18.11 -32.22 -9.76
N GLU A 167 18.49 -32.83 -10.89
CA GLU A 167 17.57 -33.52 -11.79
C GLU A 167 17.02 -34.80 -11.13
N CYS A 168 17.90 -35.66 -10.59
CA CYS A 168 17.50 -36.87 -9.88
C CYS A 168 16.58 -36.56 -8.68
N SER A 169 16.91 -35.52 -7.90
CA SER A 169 16.10 -35.09 -6.77
C SER A 169 14.70 -34.63 -7.20
N LEU A 170 14.60 -33.89 -8.29
CA LEU A 170 13.33 -33.40 -8.82
C LEU A 170 12.45 -34.55 -9.34
N GLU A 171 13.05 -35.55 -9.98
CA GLU A 171 12.31 -36.74 -10.45
C GLU A 171 11.73 -37.53 -9.27
N MET A 172 12.54 -37.80 -8.25
CA MET A 172 12.11 -38.48 -7.02
C MET A 172 10.98 -37.71 -6.31
N VAL A 173 11.13 -36.39 -6.13
CA VAL A 173 10.07 -35.55 -5.52
C VAL A 173 8.80 -35.54 -6.36
N THR A 174 8.92 -35.52 -7.69
CA THR A 174 7.75 -35.54 -8.59
C THR A 174 6.99 -36.86 -8.47
N GLN A 175 7.70 -37.99 -8.38
CA GLN A 175 7.09 -39.31 -8.12
C GLN A 175 6.36 -39.34 -6.77
N ILE A 176 6.96 -38.81 -5.71
CA ILE A 176 6.34 -38.71 -4.37
C ILE A 176 5.06 -37.86 -4.42
N ILE A 177 5.11 -36.68 -5.05
CA ILE A 177 3.93 -35.80 -5.18
C ILE A 177 2.82 -36.51 -5.96
N ASN A 178 3.16 -37.18 -7.06
CA ASN A 178 2.19 -37.92 -7.85
C ASN A 178 1.56 -39.07 -7.06
N HIS A 179 2.34 -39.77 -6.23
CA HIS A 179 1.84 -40.78 -5.31
C HIS A 179 0.91 -40.18 -4.24
N ILE A 180 1.25 -39.03 -3.65
CA ILE A 180 0.40 -38.36 -2.65
C ILE A 180 -0.97 -37.93 -3.24
N VAL A 181 -0.98 -37.56 -4.53
CA VAL A 181 -2.21 -37.15 -5.22
C VAL A 181 -2.98 -38.35 -5.77
N MET A 182 -2.29 -39.37 -6.29
CA MET A 182 -2.86 -40.56 -6.94
C MET A 182 -2.15 -41.85 -6.49
N PRO A 183 -2.40 -42.32 -5.26
CA PRO A 183 -1.63 -43.41 -4.64
C PRO A 183 -1.76 -44.77 -5.32
N HIS A 184 -2.79 -44.99 -6.14
CA HIS A 184 -3.00 -46.25 -6.87
C HIS A 184 -2.46 -46.25 -8.30
N MET A 185 -1.96 -45.11 -8.78
CA MET A 185 -1.49 -44.96 -10.18
C MET A 185 0.02 -44.77 -10.27
N TYR A 186 0.66 -44.32 -9.18
CA TYR A 186 2.10 -44.08 -9.12
C TYR A 186 2.64 -44.78 -7.88
N GLU A 187 3.79 -45.44 -8.01
CA GLU A 187 4.49 -46.08 -6.90
C GLU A 187 5.45 -45.08 -6.25
N LEU A 188 5.83 -45.33 -4.99
CA LEU A 188 6.87 -44.54 -4.32
C LEU A 188 8.25 -44.87 -4.94
N PRO A 189 9.18 -43.90 -4.99
CA PRO A 189 10.52 -44.18 -5.45
C PRO A 189 11.20 -45.20 -4.52
N THR A 190 11.96 -46.12 -5.12
CA THR A 190 12.71 -47.15 -4.39
C THR A 190 14.12 -46.64 -4.09
N GLU A 191 14.72 -47.12 -3.00
CA GLU A 191 16.12 -46.82 -2.64
C GLU A 191 17.06 -47.26 -3.79
N PRO A 192 17.92 -46.36 -4.30
CA PRO A 192 18.81 -46.66 -5.42
C PRO A 192 19.94 -47.62 -5.02
N GLU A 193 20.42 -48.42 -5.98
CA GLU A 193 21.59 -49.31 -5.78
C GLU A 193 22.90 -48.50 -5.78
N GLU A 194 23.90 -48.95 -5.00
CA GLU A 194 25.18 -48.22 -4.85
C GLU A 194 25.89 -48.06 -6.20
N THR A 195 26.07 -46.82 -6.66
CA THR A 195 26.70 -46.50 -7.96
C THR A 195 27.99 -45.71 -7.78
N GLU A 196 28.95 -45.87 -8.69
CA GLU A 196 30.27 -45.20 -8.64
C GLU A 196 30.21 -43.67 -8.57
N SER A 197 29.08 -43.06 -8.96
CA SER A 197 28.87 -41.60 -8.92
C SER A 197 28.28 -41.09 -7.60
N GLY A 198 27.58 -41.94 -6.81
CA GLY A 198 26.97 -41.59 -5.52
C GLY A 198 25.90 -40.46 -5.51
N VAL A 199 25.57 -39.89 -6.67
CA VAL A 199 24.66 -38.72 -6.78
C VAL A 199 23.22 -39.09 -6.43
N GLU A 200 22.75 -40.26 -6.86
CA GLU A 200 21.38 -40.74 -6.60
C GLU A 200 21.16 -41.09 -5.11
N GLU A 201 22.19 -41.62 -4.44
CA GLU A 201 22.17 -41.90 -3.00
C GLU A 201 22.06 -40.62 -2.17
N VAL A 202 22.84 -39.59 -2.54
CA VAL A 202 22.79 -38.29 -1.87
C VAL A 202 21.43 -37.61 -2.10
N ALA A 203 20.85 -37.73 -3.30
CA ALA A 203 19.49 -37.25 -3.58
C ALA A 203 18.44 -37.99 -2.73
N TRP A 204 18.55 -39.31 -2.62
CA TRP A 204 17.68 -40.14 -1.79
C TRP A 204 17.76 -39.75 -0.31
N GLU A 205 18.96 -39.56 0.23
CA GLU A 205 19.19 -39.12 1.61
C GLU A 205 18.52 -37.77 1.91
N PHE A 206 18.53 -36.82 0.96
CA PHE A 206 17.83 -35.55 1.12
C PHE A 206 16.30 -35.69 1.16
N ILE A 207 15.75 -36.71 0.51
CA ILE A 207 14.31 -36.85 0.26
C ILE A 207 13.66 -37.88 1.20
N LYS A 208 14.42 -38.82 1.78
CA LYS A 208 13.87 -39.92 2.58
C LYS A 208 13.01 -39.47 3.75
N GLU A 209 13.32 -38.31 4.33
CA GLU A 209 12.54 -37.71 5.44
C GLU A 209 11.15 -37.19 5.01
N VAL A 210 10.90 -37.09 3.70
CA VAL A 210 9.65 -36.55 3.12
C VAL A 210 8.67 -37.66 2.72
N LEU A 211 9.07 -38.93 2.77
CA LEU A 211 8.21 -40.07 2.46
C LEU A 211 7.06 -40.18 3.48
N PRO A 212 5.80 -40.40 3.04
CA PRO A 212 4.66 -40.52 3.96
C PRO A 212 4.78 -41.81 4.79
N GLU A 213 4.79 -41.66 6.12
CA GLU A 213 4.93 -42.79 7.06
C GLU A 213 3.65 -43.64 7.19
N THR A 214 2.47 -43.08 6.89
CA THR A 214 1.16 -43.75 7.04
C THR A 214 0.24 -43.53 5.84
N SER A 215 -0.69 -44.46 5.60
CA SER A 215 -1.65 -44.40 4.47
C SER A 215 -2.68 -43.26 4.58
N ASP A 216 -2.83 -42.70 5.78
CA ASP A 216 -3.84 -41.68 6.12
C ASP A 216 -3.39 -40.26 5.77
N ASP A 217 -2.08 -40.05 5.57
CA ASP A 217 -1.48 -38.76 5.18
C ASP A 217 -1.60 -38.45 3.68
N VAL A 218 -2.22 -39.35 2.92
CA VAL A 218 -2.33 -39.25 1.46
C VAL A 218 -3.68 -38.64 1.06
N TRP A 219 -3.64 -37.35 0.69
CA TRP A 219 -4.82 -36.58 0.24
C TRP A 219 -5.64 -37.27 -0.86
N GLY A 220 -4.99 -38.05 -1.73
CA GLY A 220 -5.63 -38.82 -2.79
C GLY A 220 -6.69 -39.82 -2.29
N ASN A 221 -6.41 -40.52 -1.17
CA ASN A 221 -7.32 -41.52 -0.60
C ASN A 221 -8.61 -40.87 -0.07
N LEU A 222 -8.46 -39.74 0.63
CA LEU A 222 -9.59 -38.96 1.14
C LEU A 222 -10.43 -38.39 0.00
N ALA A 223 -9.79 -37.80 -1.02
CA ALA A 223 -10.47 -37.27 -2.20
C ALA A 223 -11.23 -38.35 -2.98
N GLN A 224 -10.66 -39.54 -3.11
CA GLN A 224 -11.31 -40.68 -3.74
C GLN A 224 -12.50 -41.20 -2.92
N GLY A 225 -12.40 -41.19 -1.59
CA GLY A 225 -13.51 -41.50 -0.68
C GLY A 225 -14.69 -40.53 -0.88
N HIS A 226 -14.40 -39.22 -0.95
CA HIS A 226 -15.41 -38.22 -1.27
C HIS A 226 -16.00 -38.43 -2.67
N LEU A 227 -15.18 -38.70 -3.69
CA LEU A 227 -15.66 -38.96 -5.05
C LEU A 227 -16.57 -40.19 -5.12
N LYS A 228 -16.21 -41.31 -4.47
CA LYS A 228 -17.07 -42.49 -4.37
C LYS A 228 -18.42 -42.16 -3.71
N ALA A 229 -18.39 -41.44 -2.58
CA ALA A 229 -19.61 -40.99 -1.91
C ALA A 229 -20.48 -40.09 -2.80
N PHE A 230 -19.87 -39.16 -3.54
CA PHE A 230 -20.58 -38.29 -4.49
C PHE A 230 -21.10 -39.05 -5.71
N THR A 231 -20.38 -40.04 -6.22
CA THR A 231 -20.85 -40.86 -7.35
C THR A 231 -22.04 -41.74 -6.99
N GLU A 232 -22.10 -42.29 -5.77
CA GLU A 232 -23.27 -43.01 -5.28
C GLU A 232 -24.48 -42.06 -5.09
N LEU A 233 -24.24 -40.83 -4.63
CA LEU A 233 -25.25 -39.77 -4.57
C LEU A 233 -25.75 -39.35 -5.96
N LEU A 234 -24.88 -39.29 -6.96
CA LEU A 234 -25.22 -38.97 -8.35
C LEU A 234 -26.03 -40.10 -9.01
N LYS A 235 -25.78 -41.37 -8.66
CA LYS A 235 -26.59 -42.52 -9.12
C LYS A 235 -28.02 -42.51 -8.57
N LEU A 236 -28.27 -41.82 -7.46
CA LEU A 236 -29.59 -41.66 -6.85
C LEU A 236 -30.41 -40.50 -7.44
N LEU A 237 -29.81 -39.65 -8.27
CA LEU A 237 -30.53 -38.60 -8.99
C LEU A 237 -31.24 -39.20 -10.21
N PRO A 238 -32.48 -38.77 -10.53
CA PRO A 238 -33.15 -39.21 -11.75
C PRO A 238 -32.31 -38.79 -12.97
N LYS A 239 -31.96 -39.75 -13.82
CA LYS A 239 -31.26 -39.50 -15.08
C LYS A 239 -32.16 -38.67 -16.00
N GLU A 240 -31.96 -37.36 -16.00
CA GLU A 240 -32.41 -36.53 -17.12
C GLU A 240 -31.48 -36.79 -18.30
N VAL A 241 -32.12 -37.22 -19.39
CA VAL A 241 -31.66 -37.46 -20.76
C VAL A 241 -30.29 -36.85 -21.10
N GLU A 242 -29.36 -37.73 -21.48
CA GLU A 242 -28.05 -37.42 -22.06
C GLU A 242 -28.20 -36.57 -23.33
N LYS A 243 -28.13 -35.24 -23.16
CA LYS A 243 -27.90 -34.24 -24.21
C LYS A 243 -27.11 -33.07 -23.61
N GLU A 244 -25.91 -33.32 -23.08
CA GLU A 244 -25.14 -32.22 -22.46
C GLU A 244 -23.63 -32.18 -22.77
N GLU A 245 -23.02 -33.11 -23.53
CA GLU A 245 -21.57 -33.04 -23.73
C GLU A 245 -21.11 -32.07 -24.85
N GLU A 246 -21.89 -31.88 -25.92
CA GLU A 246 -21.52 -30.92 -26.98
C GLU A 246 -21.83 -29.45 -26.60
N ASP A 247 -22.77 -29.21 -25.68
CA ASP A 247 -23.16 -27.85 -25.28
C ASP A 247 -22.26 -27.26 -24.19
N LEU A 248 -21.55 -28.09 -23.40
CA LEU A 248 -20.62 -27.64 -22.36
C LEU A 248 -19.33 -27.02 -22.94
N ASP A 249 -18.83 -27.54 -24.07
CA ASP A 249 -17.61 -27.04 -24.71
C ASP A 249 -17.87 -25.74 -25.50
N GLN A 250 -19.11 -25.56 -25.98
CA GLN A 250 -19.61 -24.32 -26.56
C GLN A 250 -19.85 -23.23 -25.50
N ALA A 251 -20.24 -23.60 -24.28
CA ALA A 251 -20.44 -22.68 -23.15
C ALA A 251 -19.12 -22.18 -22.50
N ALA A 252 -18.03 -22.94 -22.65
CA ALA A 252 -16.74 -22.67 -22.00
C ALA A 252 -15.86 -21.60 -22.68
N LYS A 253 -16.11 -21.23 -23.95
CA LYS A 253 -15.30 -20.21 -24.66
C LYS A 253 -15.71 -18.77 -24.31
N MET A 254 -15.58 -18.41 -23.03
CA MET A 254 -15.71 -17.02 -22.61
C MET A 254 -14.52 -16.20 -23.13
N GLY A 255 -14.80 -15.15 -23.91
CA GLY A 255 -13.73 -14.29 -24.44
C GLY A 255 -12.99 -13.53 -23.33
N ALA A 256 -11.68 -13.30 -23.49
CA ALA A 256 -10.82 -12.61 -22.51
C ALA A 256 -11.41 -11.31 -21.91
N LEU A 257 -12.12 -10.51 -22.72
CA LEU A 257 -12.76 -9.27 -22.26
C LEU A 257 -13.87 -9.49 -21.23
N LYS A 258 -14.51 -10.66 -21.24
CA LYS A 258 -15.54 -11.05 -20.29
C LYS A 258 -14.94 -11.28 -18.90
N TYR A 259 -13.80 -11.97 -18.81
CA TYR A 259 -13.07 -12.11 -17.54
C TYR A 259 -12.65 -10.75 -16.97
N VAL A 260 -12.13 -9.85 -17.80
CA VAL A 260 -11.78 -8.48 -17.38
C VAL A 260 -13.00 -7.72 -16.85
N GLU A 261 -14.16 -7.90 -17.49
CA GLU A 261 -15.41 -7.32 -16.99
C GLU A 261 -15.78 -7.87 -15.60
N GLU A 262 -15.78 -9.19 -15.43
CA GLU A 262 -16.16 -9.83 -14.16
C GLU A 262 -15.22 -9.43 -13.02
N LEU A 263 -13.91 -9.41 -13.28
CA LEU A 263 -12.90 -8.90 -12.34
C LEU A 263 -13.18 -7.44 -11.96
N GLN A 264 -13.55 -6.60 -12.94
CA GLN A 264 -13.91 -5.20 -12.69
C GLN A 264 -15.27 -5.02 -11.98
N LYS A 265 -16.12 -6.04 -11.87
CA LYS A 265 -17.32 -5.97 -11.02
C LYS A 265 -16.94 -6.13 -9.55
N LYS A 266 -16.01 -7.03 -9.23
CA LYS A 266 -15.47 -7.28 -7.88
C LYS A 266 -14.39 -6.27 -7.46
N LYS A 267 -14.71 -4.97 -7.44
CA LYS A 267 -13.72 -3.90 -7.17
C LYS A 267 -13.14 -3.87 -5.75
N GLN A 268 -13.77 -4.57 -4.82
CA GLN A 268 -13.32 -4.67 -3.43
C GLN A 268 -12.37 -5.85 -3.20
N SER A 269 -12.12 -6.69 -4.20
CA SER A 269 -11.09 -7.73 -4.08
C SER A 269 -9.72 -7.12 -3.93
N ASP A 270 -8.83 -7.79 -3.20
CA ASP A 270 -7.51 -7.26 -2.87
C ASP A 270 -6.68 -6.94 -4.11
N VAL A 271 -6.74 -7.79 -5.13
CA VAL A 271 -6.07 -7.58 -6.43
C VAL A 271 -6.51 -6.27 -7.09
N VAL A 272 -7.82 -6.01 -7.18
CA VAL A 272 -8.35 -4.81 -7.84
C VAL A 272 -8.15 -3.59 -6.97
N ALA A 273 -8.32 -3.72 -5.65
CA ALA A 273 -8.10 -2.63 -4.70
C ALA A 273 -6.63 -2.17 -4.71
N PHE A 274 -5.68 -3.10 -4.69
CA PHE A 274 -4.25 -2.84 -4.82
C PHE A 274 -3.94 -2.12 -6.14
N LEU A 275 -4.40 -2.67 -7.28
CA LEU A 275 -4.19 -2.06 -8.60
C LEU A 275 -4.77 -0.65 -8.69
N LEU A 276 -5.97 -0.42 -8.16
CA LEU A 276 -6.58 0.92 -8.12
C LEU A 276 -5.79 1.87 -7.21
N ARG A 277 -5.21 1.39 -6.11
CA ARG A 277 -4.39 2.22 -5.21
C ARG A 277 -3.14 2.75 -5.92
N VAL A 278 -2.40 1.85 -6.59
CA VAL A 278 -1.20 2.19 -7.37
C VAL A 278 -1.55 3.16 -8.51
N ARG A 279 -2.59 2.85 -9.30
CA ARG A 279 -3.06 3.75 -10.37
C ARG A 279 -3.50 5.11 -9.85
N CYS A 280 -4.12 5.16 -8.67
CA CYS A 280 -4.56 6.43 -8.10
C CYS A 280 -3.38 7.30 -7.65
N TRP A 281 -2.27 6.68 -7.21
CA TRP A 281 -1.04 7.40 -6.93
C TRP A 281 -0.46 8.02 -8.21
N GLU A 282 -0.32 7.24 -9.29
CA GLU A 282 0.16 7.74 -10.59
C GLU A 282 -0.69 8.92 -11.10
N LEU A 283 -2.02 8.75 -11.11
CA LEU A 283 -2.96 9.77 -11.60
C LEU A 283 -2.96 11.07 -10.77
N ARG A 284 -2.48 11.03 -9.53
CA ARG A 284 -2.33 12.23 -8.69
C ARG A 284 -1.13 13.07 -9.13
N GLN A 285 -0.04 12.42 -9.52
CA GLN A 285 1.18 13.08 -9.99
C GLN A 285 0.98 13.73 -11.36
N LEU A 286 0.14 13.13 -12.20
CA LEU A 286 -0.15 13.65 -13.54
C LEU A 286 -1.04 14.91 -13.52
N ASN A 287 -0.96 15.66 -14.62
CA ASN A 287 -1.77 16.87 -14.84
C ASN A 287 -3.28 16.58 -14.83
N VAL A 288 -4.06 17.62 -14.49
CA VAL A 288 -5.53 17.53 -14.34
C VAL A 288 -6.22 16.94 -15.57
N ILE A 289 -5.76 17.33 -16.76
CA ILE A 289 -6.17 16.79 -18.06
C ILE A 289 -4.90 16.41 -18.81
N HIS A 290 -4.77 15.14 -19.16
CA HIS A 290 -3.64 14.65 -19.96
C HIS A 290 -4.12 13.58 -20.95
N ARG A 291 -3.39 13.43 -22.05
CA ARG A 291 -3.65 12.40 -23.05
C ARG A 291 -3.14 11.06 -22.53
N ALA A 292 -3.92 10.00 -22.69
CA ALA A 292 -3.50 8.63 -22.45
C ALA A 292 -3.19 7.96 -23.79
N SER A 293 -2.08 7.21 -23.85
CA SER A 293 -1.70 6.47 -25.06
C SER A 293 -2.66 5.32 -25.36
N ARG A 294 -3.14 4.64 -24.32
CA ARG A 294 -4.05 3.49 -24.40
C ARG A 294 -5.16 3.59 -23.33
N PRO A 295 -6.34 2.99 -23.55
CA PRO A 295 -7.37 2.92 -22.51
C PRO A 295 -6.87 2.09 -21.32
N SER A 296 -7.08 2.57 -20.09
CA SER A 296 -6.78 1.78 -18.88
C SER A 296 -7.72 0.58 -18.71
N ARG A 297 -8.89 0.65 -19.36
CA ARG A 297 -9.96 -0.35 -19.33
C ARG A 297 -10.49 -0.62 -20.73
N LEU A 298 -9.88 -1.58 -21.41
CA LEU A 298 -10.21 -1.92 -22.79
C LEU A 298 -11.63 -2.49 -22.92
N ASP A 299 -12.05 -3.33 -21.96
CA ASP A 299 -13.41 -3.89 -21.83
C ASP A 299 -14.48 -2.80 -21.94
N LYS A 300 -14.32 -1.76 -21.11
CA LYS A 300 -15.31 -0.71 -20.97
C LYS A 300 -15.25 0.28 -22.11
N ALA A 301 -14.04 0.60 -22.58
CA ALA A 301 -13.85 1.48 -23.72
C ALA A 301 -14.52 0.91 -24.97
N ARG A 302 -14.30 -0.38 -25.28
CA ARG A 302 -14.90 -1.06 -26.45
C ARG A 302 -16.42 -1.05 -26.40
N ARG A 303 -17.02 -1.35 -25.24
CA ARG A 303 -18.48 -1.29 -25.06
C ARG A 303 -19.06 0.11 -25.32
N LEU A 304 -18.27 1.16 -25.10
CA LEU A 304 -18.69 2.55 -25.30
C LEU A 304 -18.36 3.08 -26.70
N GLY A 305 -17.84 2.22 -27.59
CA GLY A 305 -17.58 2.53 -29.00
C GLY A 305 -16.14 2.92 -29.33
N TYR A 306 -15.19 2.71 -28.41
CA TYR A 306 -13.76 2.83 -28.74
C TYR A 306 -13.33 1.70 -29.68
N LYS A 307 -12.56 2.04 -30.71
CA LYS A 307 -11.84 1.10 -31.56
C LYS A 307 -10.36 1.49 -31.58
N ALA A 308 -9.48 0.49 -31.59
CA ALA A 308 -8.05 0.69 -31.73
C ALA A 308 -7.68 0.96 -33.19
N LYS A 309 -7.99 2.17 -33.68
CA LYS A 309 -7.59 2.67 -34.99
C LYS A 309 -7.28 4.16 -34.92
N GLN A 310 -6.59 4.67 -35.93
CA GLN A 310 -6.26 6.10 -36.02
C GLN A 310 -7.52 6.98 -36.01
N GLY A 311 -7.42 8.13 -35.36
CA GLY A 311 -8.52 9.07 -35.14
C GLY A 311 -9.30 8.89 -33.83
N TYR A 312 -9.11 7.77 -33.10
CA TYR A 312 -9.59 7.67 -31.72
C TYR A 312 -8.51 8.14 -30.73
N VAL A 313 -8.92 8.97 -29.77
CA VAL A 313 -8.02 9.50 -28.74
C VAL A 313 -8.66 9.35 -27.37
N ILE A 314 -7.84 9.11 -26.36
CA ILE A 314 -8.29 8.98 -24.98
C ILE A 314 -7.62 10.05 -24.13
N TYR A 315 -8.43 10.76 -23.34
CA TYR A 315 -7.94 11.71 -22.34
C TYR A 315 -8.38 11.28 -20.96
N ARG A 316 -7.45 11.36 -20.02
CA ARG A 316 -7.71 11.21 -18.58
C ARG A 316 -7.97 12.57 -17.98
N VAL A 317 -8.98 12.64 -17.12
CA VAL A 317 -9.35 13.87 -16.42
C VAL A 317 -9.75 13.58 -14.99
N ARG A 318 -9.28 14.42 -14.07
CA ARG A 318 -9.75 14.41 -12.67
C ARG A 318 -10.76 15.51 -12.40
N VAL A 319 -11.80 15.18 -11.65
CA VAL A 319 -12.86 16.09 -11.22
C VAL A 319 -13.00 16.03 -9.71
N ARG A 320 -12.98 17.18 -9.04
CA ARG A 320 -13.09 17.27 -7.58
C ARG A 320 -14.44 16.72 -7.12
N ARG A 321 -14.41 15.91 -6.06
CA ARG A 321 -15.56 15.34 -5.37
C ARG A 321 -16.26 16.41 -4.52
N GLY A 322 -17.51 16.12 -4.17
CA GLY A 322 -18.31 16.96 -3.29
C GLY A 322 -19.42 17.73 -4.00
N GLY A 323 -20.13 18.56 -3.22
CA GLY A 323 -21.14 19.48 -3.71
C GLY A 323 -20.54 20.73 -4.36
N ARG A 324 -21.41 21.61 -4.85
CA ARG A 324 -20.99 22.90 -5.42
C ARG A 324 -21.48 24.01 -4.51
N LYS A 325 -20.56 24.68 -3.83
CA LYS A 325 -20.87 25.90 -3.07
C LYS A 325 -21.42 26.97 -4.01
N ARG A 326 -22.46 27.69 -3.57
CA ARG A 326 -22.95 28.87 -4.30
C ARG A 326 -21.83 29.94 -4.34
N PRO A 327 -21.55 30.54 -5.50
CA PRO A 327 -20.66 31.70 -5.56
C PRO A 327 -21.42 32.92 -5.00
N ALA A 328 -21.32 33.12 -3.69
CA ALA A 328 -21.85 34.28 -2.98
C ALA A 328 -20.71 34.91 -2.17
N PRO A 329 -20.38 36.20 -2.38
CA PRO A 329 -19.37 36.91 -1.60
C PRO A 329 -19.67 36.77 -0.10
N LYS A 330 -18.69 36.31 0.69
CA LYS A 330 -18.82 36.05 2.14
C LYS A 330 -19.97 35.10 2.54
N GLY A 331 -20.60 34.42 1.58
CA GLY A 331 -21.84 33.69 1.85
C GLY A 331 -23.05 34.58 2.11
N ALA A 332 -23.00 35.86 1.78
CA ALA A 332 -24.17 36.74 1.88
C ALA A 332 -25.07 36.53 0.66
N THR A 333 -26.30 36.06 0.90
CA THR A 333 -27.35 35.91 -0.11
C THR A 333 -28.54 36.77 0.25
N TYR A 334 -28.97 37.63 -0.67
CA TYR A 334 -30.10 38.53 -0.47
C TYR A 334 -31.42 37.90 -0.94
N GLY A 335 -32.54 38.42 -0.42
CA GLY A 335 -33.89 38.00 -0.77
C GLY A 335 -34.48 36.94 0.16
N LYS A 336 -35.49 36.22 -0.34
CA LYS A 336 -36.30 35.28 0.45
C LYS A 336 -35.46 34.18 1.11
N PRO A 337 -35.78 33.75 2.35
CA PRO A 337 -35.04 32.70 3.09
C PRO A 337 -34.81 31.39 2.31
N THR A 338 -35.76 30.98 1.47
CA THR A 338 -35.62 29.78 0.62
C THR A 338 -34.36 29.79 -0.29
N ASN A 339 -33.91 30.98 -0.69
CA ASN A 339 -32.76 31.16 -1.57
C ASN A 339 -31.44 31.37 -0.81
N GLN A 340 -31.43 31.29 0.52
CA GLN A 340 -30.24 31.59 1.33
C GLN A 340 -29.27 30.41 1.51
N GLY A 341 -29.59 29.23 0.96
CA GLY A 341 -28.71 28.05 1.02
C GLY A 341 -27.40 28.20 0.22
N ILE A 342 -26.27 27.81 0.83
CA ILE A 342 -24.92 27.96 0.23
C ILE A 342 -24.17 26.63 0.11
N ASN A 343 -24.05 25.87 1.21
CA ASN A 343 -23.15 24.71 1.29
C ASN A 343 -23.78 23.39 0.80
N GLN A 344 -25.04 23.14 1.12
CA GLN A 344 -25.70 21.85 0.85
C GLN A 344 -26.22 21.70 -0.59
N LEU A 345 -25.93 22.67 -1.47
CA LEU A 345 -26.35 22.64 -2.87
C LEU A 345 -25.64 21.53 -3.65
N LYS A 346 -26.43 20.78 -4.42
CA LYS A 346 -25.94 19.71 -5.29
C LYS A 346 -25.94 20.21 -6.74
N TYR A 347 -24.89 19.85 -7.48
CA TYR A 347 -24.82 20.23 -8.88
C TYR A 347 -25.79 19.37 -9.71
N GLN A 348 -26.53 20.00 -10.62
CA GLN A 348 -27.53 19.30 -11.44
C GLN A 348 -26.88 18.24 -12.37
N ARG A 349 -25.67 18.51 -12.87
CA ARG A 349 -24.93 17.59 -13.75
C ARG A 349 -24.06 16.65 -12.91
N SER A 350 -23.92 15.41 -13.37
CA SER A 350 -22.99 14.47 -12.75
C SER A 350 -21.52 14.89 -12.93
N LEU A 351 -20.63 14.46 -12.03
CA LEU A 351 -19.18 14.71 -12.14
C LEU A 351 -18.58 14.20 -13.46
N LYS A 352 -19.12 13.09 -13.98
CA LYS A 352 -18.74 12.51 -15.27
C LYS A 352 -19.11 13.43 -16.45
N ALA A 353 -20.23 14.14 -16.38
CA ALA A 353 -20.58 15.13 -17.42
C ALA A 353 -19.66 16.36 -17.35
N THR A 354 -19.29 16.80 -16.14
CA THR A 354 -18.29 17.86 -15.95
C THR A 354 -16.92 17.44 -16.51
N ALA A 355 -16.55 16.16 -16.37
CA ALA A 355 -15.33 15.60 -16.94
C ALA A 355 -15.33 15.70 -18.48
N GLU A 356 -16.42 15.25 -19.11
CA GLU A 356 -16.63 15.34 -20.57
C GLU A 356 -16.54 16.81 -21.05
N GLU A 357 -17.19 17.73 -20.35
CA GLU A 357 -17.21 19.15 -20.69
C GLU A 357 -15.82 19.82 -20.56
N ARG A 358 -15.05 19.48 -19.52
CA ARG A 358 -13.68 19.97 -19.34
C ARG A 358 -12.77 19.51 -20.48
N VAL A 359 -12.85 18.25 -20.84
CA VAL A 359 -12.04 17.68 -21.92
C VAL A 359 -12.47 18.23 -23.28
N GLY A 360 -13.78 18.33 -23.54
CA GLY A 360 -14.32 18.90 -24.78
C GLY A 360 -13.92 20.37 -24.99
N ARG A 361 -13.82 21.16 -23.91
CA ARG A 361 -13.28 22.52 -23.97
C ARG A 361 -11.78 22.57 -24.25
N ARG A 362 -11.01 21.67 -23.64
CA ARG A 362 -9.54 21.59 -23.86
C ARG A 362 -9.21 21.11 -25.28
N CYS A 363 -9.99 20.17 -25.80
CA CYS A 363 -9.79 19.55 -27.11
C CYS A 363 -10.94 19.94 -28.07
N ALA A 364 -11.09 21.23 -28.34
CA ALA A 364 -12.25 21.77 -29.07
C ALA A 364 -12.42 21.21 -30.51
N ASN A 365 -11.32 20.84 -31.16
CA ASN A 365 -11.34 20.28 -32.51
C ASN A 365 -11.87 18.83 -32.55
N LEU A 366 -11.73 18.11 -31.43
CA LEU A 366 -12.19 16.72 -31.31
C LEU A 366 -13.68 16.65 -30.96
N ARG A 367 -14.24 15.45 -31.07
CA ARG A 367 -15.63 15.14 -30.72
C ARG A 367 -15.68 14.16 -29.57
N VAL A 368 -16.35 14.52 -28.49
CA VAL A 368 -16.57 13.60 -27.36
C VAL A 368 -17.57 12.52 -27.79
N LEU A 369 -17.14 11.27 -27.78
CA LEU A 369 -17.99 10.11 -28.03
C LEU A 369 -18.72 9.72 -26.75
N ASN A 370 -17.96 9.32 -25.73
CA ASN A 370 -18.45 8.87 -24.44
C ASN A 370 -17.32 8.96 -23.38
N SER A 371 -17.61 8.58 -22.14
CA SER A 371 -16.60 8.49 -21.08
C SER A 371 -16.89 7.34 -20.13
N TYR A 372 -15.92 6.96 -19.29
CA TYR A 372 -16.08 5.97 -18.23
C TYR A 372 -15.23 6.29 -17.00
N TRP A 373 -15.65 5.72 -15.87
CA TRP A 373 -14.94 5.84 -14.60
C TRP A 373 -13.73 4.89 -14.59
N ILE A 374 -12.61 5.37 -14.07
CA ILE A 374 -11.39 4.58 -13.90
C ILE A 374 -11.09 4.37 -12.42
N ASN A 375 -11.12 5.46 -11.65
CA ASN A 375 -10.64 5.46 -10.27
C ASN A 375 -11.25 6.60 -9.44
N GLN A 376 -11.10 6.54 -8.11
CA GLN A 376 -11.47 7.63 -7.20
C GLN A 376 -10.58 7.64 -5.95
N ASP A 377 -10.23 8.83 -5.48
CA ASP A 377 -9.66 9.05 -4.14
C ASP A 377 -10.65 9.86 -3.28
N SER A 378 -10.26 10.30 -2.10
CA SER A 378 -11.10 11.11 -1.21
C SER A 378 -11.52 12.45 -1.83
N THR A 379 -10.68 13.06 -2.66
CA THR A 379 -10.79 14.44 -3.14
C THR A 379 -11.27 14.52 -4.61
N TYR A 380 -10.99 13.52 -5.43
CA TYR A 380 -11.14 13.51 -6.88
C TYR A 380 -11.75 12.18 -7.37
N LYS A 381 -12.44 12.27 -8.50
CA LYS A 381 -12.81 11.14 -9.34
C LYS A 381 -12.12 11.26 -10.69
N TYR A 382 -11.63 10.13 -11.18
CA TYR A 382 -10.88 10.04 -12.43
C TYR A 382 -11.75 9.37 -13.50
N TYR A 383 -11.78 10.00 -14.67
CA TYR A 383 -12.52 9.53 -15.82
C TYR A 383 -11.63 9.50 -17.05
N GLU A 384 -11.92 8.54 -17.93
CA GLU A 384 -11.35 8.48 -19.27
C GLU A 384 -12.45 8.89 -20.26
N VAL A 385 -12.14 9.89 -21.08
CA VAL A 385 -13.04 10.42 -22.10
C VAL A 385 -12.54 9.95 -23.46
N ILE A 386 -13.42 9.27 -24.20
CA ILE A 386 -13.17 8.81 -25.55
C ILE A 386 -13.52 9.96 -26.50
N LEU A 387 -12.54 10.38 -27.26
CA LEU A 387 -12.64 11.42 -28.27
C LEU A 387 -12.40 10.81 -29.65
N VAL A 388 -12.99 11.46 -30.64
CA VAL A 388 -12.82 11.12 -32.05
C VAL A 388 -12.41 12.37 -32.81
N ASP A 389 -11.42 12.25 -33.68
CA ASP A 389 -11.02 13.27 -34.63
C ASP A 389 -11.89 13.20 -35.89
N PRO A 390 -12.77 14.20 -36.14
CA PRO A 390 -13.62 14.21 -37.32
C PRO A 390 -12.88 14.52 -38.63
N GLN A 391 -11.64 15.04 -38.57
CA GLN A 391 -10.83 15.35 -39.75
C GLN A 391 -10.03 14.14 -40.27
N HIS A 392 -9.86 13.11 -39.43
CA HIS A 392 -9.06 11.93 -39.78
C HIS A 392 -9.77 11.03 -40.82
N LYS A 393 -9.05 10.65 -41.90
CA LYS A 393 -9.58 9.80 -43.00
C LYS A 393 -10.21 8.50 -42.49
N ALA A 394 -9.54 7.79 -41.58
CA ALA A 394 -10.03 6.53 -41.01
C ALA A 394 -11.36 6.65 -40.21
N ILE A 395 -11.74 7.85 -39.79
CA ILE A 395 -13.03 8.11 -39.14
C ILE A 395 -14.09 8.47 -40.18
N ARG A 396 -13.73 9.30 -41.16
CA ARG A 396 -14.64 9.72 -42.24
C ARG A 396 -15.06 8.56 -43.14
N ILE A 397 -14.16 7.60 -43.37
CA ILE A 397 -14.42 6.43 -44.23
C ILE A 397 -15.25 5.36 -43.50
N ASP A 398 -15.12 5.20 -42.17
CA ASP A 398 -15.84 4.14 -41.45
C ASP A 398 -17.33 4.49 -41.25
N PRO A 399 -18.26 3.78 -41.92
CA PRO A 399 -19.69 4.10 -41.86
C PRO A 399 -20.28 3.97 -40.45
N ARG A 400 -19.67 3.16 -39.57
CA ARG A 400 -20.17 2.94 -38.20
C ARG A 400 -20.00 4.16 -37.28
N ILE A 401 -19.02 5.01 -37.55
CA ILE A 401 -18.71 6.20 -36.72
C ILE A 401 -18.86 7.53 -37.48
N ASN A 402 -18.85 7.51 -38.82
CA ASN A 402 -18.88 8.71 -39.66
C ASN A 402 -19.99 9.71 -39.29
N TRP A 403 -21.12 9.25 -38.73
CA TRP A 403 -22.17 10.12 -38.20
C TRP A 403 -21.61 11.24 -37.30
N ILE A 404 -20.57 11.00 -36.50
CA ILE A 404 -20.01 11.99 -35.56
C ILE A 404 -19.32 13.18 -36.25
N VAL A 405 -18.96 13.02 -37.52
CA VAL A 405 -18.28 14.03 -38.34
C VAL A 405 -19.22 15.18 -38.70
N ASN A 406 -20.52 14.91 -38.81
CA ASN A 406 -21.50 15.92 -39.22
C ASN A 406 -21.50 17.13 -38.27
N PRO A 407 -21.69 18.36 -38.80
CA PRO A 407 -21.58 19.59 -38.01
C PRO A 407 -22.59 19.66 -36.84
N VAL A 408 -23.74 18.97 -36.96
CA VAL A 408 -24.75 18.87 -35.90
C VAL A 408 -24.25 18.17 -34.63
N HIS A 409 -23.12 17.45 -34.70
CA HIS A 409 -22.48 16.74 -33.59
C HIS A 409 -21.32 17.50 -32.95
N LYS A 410 -21.13 18.79 -33.28
CA LYS A 410 -20.23 19.69 -32.54
C LYS A 410 -20.63 19.81 -31.07
N HIS A 411 -19.66 19.78 -30.15
CA HIS A 411 -19.85 19.98 -28.72
C HIS A 411 -21.07 19.28 -28.10
N ARG A 412 -21.19 17.96 -28.33
CA ARG A 412 -22.29 17.14 -27.78
C ARG A 412 -22.28 17.11 -26.25
N GLU A 413 -21.11 17.15 -25.65
CA GLU A 413 -20.89 17.24 -24.20
C GLU A 413 -21.49 18.52 -23.61
N ALA A 414 -21.30 19.68 -24.26
CA ALA A 414 -21.85 20.95 -23.79
C ALA A 414 -23.39 20.98 -23.82
N ARG A 415 -23.98 20.31 -24.82
CA ARG A 415 -25.44 20.17 -25.01
C ARG A 415 -26.06 19.00 -24.23
N GLY A 416 -25.25 18.21 -23.53
CA GLY A 416 -25.71 17.04 -22.77
C GLY A 416 -26.32 15.95 -23.65
N LEU A 417 -25.71 15.68 -24.81
CA LEU A 417 -26.12 14.63 -25.76
C LEU A 417 -25.30 13.35 -25.64
N THR A 418 -24.26 13.33 -24.80
CA THR A 418 -23.55 12.12 -24.39
C THR A 418 -24.46 11.22 -23.54
N ALA A 419 -24.10 9.95 -23.38
CA ALA A 419 -24.88 9.02 -22.54
C ALA A 419 -25.05 9.57 -21.10
N THR A 420 -23.98 10.14 -20.56
CA THR A 420 -23.97 10.79 -19.24
C THR A 420 -24.90 12.01 -19.19
N GLY A 421 -24.84 12.87 -20.21
CA GLY A 421 -25.69 14.05 -20.32
C GLY A 421 -27.18 13.70 -20.44
N LYS A 422 -27.52 12.72 -21.27
CA LYS A 422 -28.90 12.22 -21.44
C LYS A 422 -29.47 11.68 -20.11
N LYS A 423 -28.67 10.92 -19.36
CA LYS A 423 -29.05 10.43 -18.02
C LYS A 423 -29.33 11.57 -17.04
N SER A 424 -28.44 12.57 -16.98
CA SER A 424 -28.61 13.74 -16.10
C SER A 424 -29.82 14.59 -16.45
N ARG A 425 -30.22 14.62 -17.73
CA ARG A 425 -31.44 15.32 -18.19
C ARG A 425 -32.74 14.56 -17.88
N GLY A 426 -32.65 13.33 -17.37
CA GLY A 426 -33.81 12.47 -17.15
C GLY A 426 -34.51 12.10 -18.47
N LEU A 427 -33.75 11.85 -19.54
CA LEU A 427 -34.31 11.40 -20.81
C LEU A 427 -34.48 9.89 -20.76
N ASN A 428 -35.73 9.43 -20.62
CA ASN A 428 -36.08 8.02 -20.66
C ASN A 428 -37.56 7.86 -21.05
N LYS A 429 -38.05 6.61 -21.10
CA LYS A 429 -39.43 6.25 -21.46
C LYS A 429 -40.27 5.92 -20.21
N GLY A 430 -41.59 6.08 -20.31
CA GLY A 430 -42.55 5.75 -19.25
C GLY A 430 -43.10 6.97 -18.47
N HIS A 431 -44.09 6.72 -17.62
CA HIS A 431 -44.88 7.76 -16.94
C HIS A 431 -44.02 8.73 -16.09
N ARG A 432 -42.90 8.24 -15.50
CA ARG A 432 -41.96 9.05 -14.71
C ARG A 432 -41.24 10.14 -15.52
N TYR A 433 -41.25 10.06 -16.85
CA TYR A 433 -40.47 10.93 -17.74
C TYR A 433 -41.34 11.85 -18.62
N ASN A 434 -42.65 11.94 -18.35
CA ASN A 434 -43.59 12.77 -19.11
C ASN A 434 -43.15 14.24 -19.19
N LYS A 435 -42.58 14.78 -18.11
CA LYS A 435 -42.10 16.17 -18.02
C LYS A 435 -40.69 16.37 -18.58
N THR A 436 -39.98 15.32 -19.01
CA THR A 436 -38.58 15.39 -19.45
C THR A 436 -38.30 14.79 -20.82
N LYS A 437 -39.18 13.96 -21.40
CA LYS A 437 -38.99 13.22 -22.66
C LYS A 437 -38.41 14.04 -23.83
N ALA A 438 -38.93 15.23 -24.10
CA ALA A 438 -38.46 16.13 -25.16
C ALA A 438 -37.52 17.24 -24.66
N GLY A 439 -37.14 17.20 -23.37
CA GLY A 439 -36.44 18.24 -22.62
C GLY A 439 -37.38 19.02 -21.70
N ARG A 440 -37.00 19.13 -20.42
CA ARG A 440 -37.81 19.77 -19.35
C ARG A 440 -38.37 21.13 -19.75
N ARG A 441 -37.54 22.01 -20.31
CA ARG A 441 -37.95 23.37 -20.72
C ARG A 441 -38.89 23.35 -21.93
N LYS A 442 -38.68 22.45 -22.89
CA LYS A 442 -39.56 22.31 -24.07
C LYS A 442 -40.95 21.83 -23.66
N THR A 443 -41.03 20.81 -22.82
CA THR A 443 -42.32 20.31 -22.30
C THR A 443 -43.03 21.36 -21.44
N TRP A 444 -42.29 22.05 -20.56
CA TRP A 444 -42.85 23.13 -19.76
C TRP A 444 -43.41 24.25 -20.65
N LYS A 445 -42.65 24.71 -21.66
CA LYS A 445 -43.12 25.75 -22.59
C LYS A 445 -44.44 25.32 -23.26
N ARG A 446 -44.50 24.09 -23.79
CA ARG A 446 -45.72 23.57 -24.44
C ARG A 446 -46.95 23.63 -23.52
N HIS A 447 -46.82 23.27 -22.24
CA HIS A 447 -47.95 23.24 -21.32
C HIS A 447 -48.38 24.63 -20.82
N ASN A 448 -47.48 25.61 -20.85
CA ASN A 448 -47.74 26.98 -20.40
C ASN A 448 -47.95 27.95 -21.59
N THR A 449 -47.95 27.44 -22.83
CA THR A 449 -48.23 28.26 -24.01
C THR A 449 -49.75 28.30 -24.19
N LEU A 450 -50.34 29.49 -24.12
CA LEU A 450 -51.74 29.71 -24.45
C LEU A 450 -51.95 29.43 -25.95
N SER A 451 -52.80 28.46 -26.27
CA SER A 451 -53.14 28.13 -27.66
C SER A 451 -54.39 28.89 -28.06
N LEU A 452 -54.24 29.89 -28.93
CA LEU A 452 -55.33 30.67 -29.49
C LEU A 452 -55.56 30.23 -30.94
N TRP A 453 -56.55 29.38 -31.14
CA TRP A 453 -56.96 28.93 -32.47
C TRP A 453 -57.78 30.03 -33.17
N ARG A 454 -57.69 30.07 -34.51
CA ARG A 454 -58.44 31.03 -35.34
C ARG A 454 -59.96 30.88 -35.17
N TYR A 455 -60.42 29.64 -35.01
CA TYR A 455 -61.79 29.27 -34.69
C TYR A 455 -61.74 28.44 -33.41
N ARG A 456 -62.56 28.78 -32.41
CA ARG A 456 -62.55 28.14 -31.10
C ARG A 456 -63.61 27.06 -30.98
#